data_AF-A0A2S1H2T8-F1
#
_entry.id   AF-A0A2S1H2T8-F1
#
_cell.length_a   1.000
_cell.length_b   1.000
_cell.length_c   1.000
_cell.angle_alpha   90.00
_cell.angle_beta   90.00
_cell.angle_gamma   90.00
#
_symmetry.space_group_name_H-M   'P 1'
#
loop_
_entity.id
_entity.type
_entity.pdbx_description
1 polymer ?
#
loop_
_entity_poly.entity_id
_entity_poly.type
_entity_poly.pdbx_seq_one_letter_code
_entity_poly.pdbx_strand_id
1 'polypeptide(L)'
;MLISSVIFSWLGLFLFLILIVIHKQLVSRNEYALIHTIMALKFAFWMPLPIALYLYLDSSILLAGTIFGLLYVFMQLITMTIQAGHNIFVIKQTSRDATFNATSDFLFAAISKPFEAIANVFKSIWSLFLGIAFWQSGEHVFASFMFLFSLLIIYYFALAVKESLLHSNTVLSKFKNNMIFTNLETLLLFILLTTYITLHL
;
A
#
# COMPACT_ATOMS: atom_id res chain seq x y z
N MET A 1 -15.75 -1.99 -17.92
CA MET A 1 -14.59 -1.64 -17.07
C MET A 1 -14.95 -1.67 -15.59
N LEU A 2 -16.01 -0.99 -15.15
CA LEU A 2 -16.41 -0.94 -13.73
C LEU A 2 -16.64 -2.33 -13.11
N ILE A 3 -17.42 -3.22 -13.76
CA ILE A 3 -17.62 -4.61 -13.29
C ILE A 3 -16.28 -5.34 -13.08
N SER A 4 -15.36 -5.23 -14.04
CA SER A 4 -14.03 -5.85 -13.94
C SER A 4 -13.24 -5.29 -12.76
N SER A 5 -13.27 -3.97 -12.55
CA SER A 5 -12.63 -3.33 -11.39
C SER A 5 -13.22 -3.78 -10.06
N VAL A 6 -14.55 -3.98 -9.97
CA VAL A 6 -15.22 -4.56 -8.79
C VAL A 6 -14.71 -5.98 -8.53
N ILE A 7 -14.71 -6.85 -9.55
CA ILE A 7 -14.25 -8.24 -9.43
C ILE A 7 -12.80 -8.28 -8.96
N PHE A 8 -11.91 -7.53 -9.61
CA PHE A 8 -10.51 -7.48 -9.21
C PHE A 8 -10.34 -6.92 -7.80
N SER A 9 -11.11 -5.90 -7.41
CA SER A 9 -10.99 -5.32 -6.07
C SER A 9 -11.37 -6.30 -4.96
N TRP A 10 -12.44 -7.08 -5.18
CA TRP A 10 -12.82 -8.19 -4.30
C TRP A 10 -11.79 -9.31 -4.28
N LEU A 11 -11.19 -9.68 -5.43
CA LEU A 11 -10.09 -10.65 -5.46
C LEU A 11 -8.87 -10.15 -4.67
N GLY A 12 -8.54 -8.86 -4.74
CA GLY A 12 -7.48 -8.25 -3.94
C GLY A 12 -7.75 -8.34 -2.44
N LEU A 13 -9.00 -8.07 -2.01
CA LEU A 13 -9.43 -8.24 -0.62
C LEU A 13 -9.36 -9.70 -0.17
N PHE A 14 -9.82 -10.63 -1.01
CA PHE A 14 -9.75 -12.07 -0.74
C PHE A 14 -8.30 -12.55 -0.55
N LEU A 15 -7.37 -12.12 -1.41
CA LEU A 15 -5.95 -12.40 -1.25
C LEU A 15 -5.38 -11.83 0.06
N PHE A 16 -5.80 -10.63 0.44
CA PHE A 16 -5.39 -10.04 1.73
C PHE A 16 -5.87 -10.90 2.90
N LEU A 17 -7.14 -11.30 2.90
CA LEU A 17 -7.72 -12.14 3.96
C LEU A 17 -7.04 -13.50 4.06
N ILE A 18 -6.80 -14.17 2.92
CA ILE A 18 -6.00 -15.40 2.88
C ILE A 18 -4.65 -15.15 3.53
N LEU A 19 -3.95 -14.09 3.12
CA LEU A 19 -2.62 -13.77 3.64
C LEU A 19 -2.64 -13.61 5.15
N ILE A 20 -3.63 -12.92 5.73
CA ILE A 20 -3.78 -12.78 7.20
C ILE A 20 -3.88 -14.15 7.87
N VAL A 21 -4.69 -15.06 7.33
CA VAL A 21 -4.91 -16.40 7.90
C VAL A 21 -3.64 -17.24 7.86
N ILE A 22 -2.92 -17.24 6.73
CA ILE A 22 -1.74 -18.10 6.54
C ILE A 22 -0.42 -17.41 6.94
N HIS A 23 -0.43 -16.13 7.29
CA HIS A 23 0.78 -15.33 7.53
C HIS A 23 1.72 -16.00 8.54
N LYS A 24 1.17 -16.37 9.71
CA LYS A 24 1.96 -17.00 10.78
C LYS A 24 2.61 -18.31 10.33
N GLN A 25 1.90 -19.11 9.55
CA GLN A 25 2.41 -20.36 9.00
C GLN A 25 3.53 -20.11 8.00
N LEU A 26 3.37 -19.15 7.07
CA LEU A 26 4.40 -18.80 6.09
C LEU A 26 5.66 -18.23 6.75
N VAL A 27 5.51 -17.34 7.74
CA VAL A 27 6.63 -16.80 8.51
C VAL A 27 7.38 -17.91 9.25
N SER A 28 6.68 -18.86 9.87
CA SER A 28 7.32 -20.00 10.56
C SER A 28 8.15 -20.91 9.64
N ARG A 29 7.87 -20.86 8.33
CA ARG A 29 8.58 -21.62 7.29
C ARG A 29 9.58 -20.77 6.51
N ASN A 30 9.80 -19.51 6.90
CA ASN A 30 10.63 -18.53 6.20
C ASN A 30 10.19 -18.25 4.75
N GLU A 31 8.90 -18.42 4.44
CA GLU A 31 8.32 -18.21 3.11
C GLU A 31 8.03 -16.72 2.83
N TYR A 32 8.99 -15.84 3.13
CA TYR A 32 8.83 -14.39 2.97
C TYR A 32 8.66 -13.98 1.51
N ALA A 33 9.30 -14.69 0.57
CA ALA A 33 9.12 -14.43 -0.85
C ALA A 33 7.66 -14.60 -1.28
N LEU A 34 7.01 -15.69 -0.86
CA LEU A 34 5.61 -15.96 -1.17
C LEU A 34 4.68 -14.91 -0.55
N ILE A 35 4.94 -14.49 0.69
CA ILE A 35 4.20 -13.40 1.34
C ILE A 35 4.21 -12.15 0.45
N HIS A 36 5.40 -11.71 0.01
CA HIS A 36 5.53 -10.51 -0.83
C HIS A 36 4.96 -10.70 -2.23
N THR A 37 5.04 -11.89 -2.83
CA THR A 37 4.38 -12.19 -4.11
C THR A 37 2.86 -12.08 -4.01
N ILE A 38 2.25 -12.59 -2.93
CA ILE A 38 0.81 -12.44 -2.69
C ILE A 38 0.47 -10.96 -2.44
N MET A 39 1.31 -10.24 -1.70
CA MET A 39 1.15 -8.79 -1.51
C MET A 39 1.26 -8.00 -2.82
N ALA A 40 2.17 -8.37 -3.73
CA ALA A 40 2.26 -7.77 -5.05
C ALA A 40 0.99 -8.03 -5.87
N LEU A 41 0.49 -9.28 -5.86
CA LEU A 41 -0.70 -9.67 -6.62
C LEU A 41 -1.96 -8.92 -6.15
N LYS A 42 -2.17 -8.73 -4.83
CA LYS A 42 -3.31 -7.92 -4.36
C LYS A 42 -3.25 -6.48 -4.87
N PHE A 43 -2.06 -5.86 -4.94
CA PHE A 43 -1.91 -4.51 -5.47
C PHE A 43 -2.14 -4.46 -6.97
N ALA A 44 -1.69 -5.48 -7.72
CA ALA A 44 -2.03 -5.59 -9.15
C ALA A 44 -3.54 -5.65 -9.37
N PHE A 45 -4.28 -6.40 -8.54
CA PHE A 45 -5.73 -6.46 -8.60
C PHE A 45 -6.43 -5.15 -8.17
N TRP A 46 -5.82 -4.34 -7.33
CA TRP A 46 -6.34 -3.02 -6.97
C TRP A 46 -5.98 -1.90 -7.95
N MET A 47 -5.11 -2.16 -8.92
CA MET A 47 -4.68 -1.16 -9.91
C MET A 47 -5.82 -0.54 -10.73
N PRO A 48 -6.88 -1.26 -11.12
CA PRO A 48 -8.01 -0.66 -11.85
C PRO A 48 -8.91 0.26 -10.99
N LEU A 49 -8.80 0.21 -9.66
CA LEU A 49 -9.74 0.87 -8.76
C LEU A 49 -9.68 2.41 -8.79
N PRO A 50 -8.50 3.07 -8.77
CA PRO A 50 -8.42 4.53 -8.94
C PRO A 50 -9.14 5.03 -10.19
N ILE A 51 -8.96 4.34 -11.33
CA ILE A 51 -9.58 4.69 -12.60
C ILE A 51 -11.10 4.50 -12.53
N ALA A 52 -11.55 3.39 -11.93
CA ALA A 52 -12.97 3.09 -11.78
C ALA A 52 -13.70 4.13 -10.93
N LEU A 53 -13.08 4.58 -9.83
CA LEU A 53 -13.64 5.63 -8.97
C LEU A 53 -13.73 6.97 -9.69
N TYR A 54 -12.73 7.33 -10.50
CA TYR A 54 -12.79 8.54 -11.33
C TYR A 54 -13.92 8.49 -12.35
N LEU A 55 -14.05 7.39 -13.10
CA LEU A 55 -15.13 7.26 -14.07
C LEU A 55 -16.51 7.24 -13.42
N TYR A 56 -16.62 6.69 -12.22
CA TYR A 56 -17.91 6.59 -11.52
C TYR A 56 -18.34 7.93 -10.92
N LEU A 57 -17.46 8.61 -10.19
CA LEU A 57 -17.78 9.88 -9.51
C LEU A 57 -17.79 11.08 -10.47
N ASP A 58 -17.26 10.92 -11.68
CA ASP A 58 -17.21 11.93 -12.75
C ASP A 58 -16.76 13.32 -12.26
N SER A 59 -15.76 13.34 -11.38
CA SER A 59 -15.26 14.57 -10.77
C SER A 59 -13.92 14.97 -11.38
N SER A 60 -13.82 16.22 -11.84
CA SER A 60 -12.57 16.78 -12.40
C SER A 60 -11.42 16.78 -11.39
N ILE A 61 -11.72 16.87 -10.10
CA ILE A 61 -10.71 16.83 -9.03
C ILE A 61 -10.08 15.43 -8.90
N LEU A 62 -10.80 14.38 -9.28
CA LEU A 62 -10.29 13.01 -9.29
C LEU A 62 -9.37 12.71 -10.47
N LEU A 63 -9.23 13.60 -11.45
CA LEU A 63 -8.18 13.45 -12.44
C LEU A 63 -6.80 13.45 -11.76
N ALA A 64 -6.55 14.44 -10.89
CA ALA A 64 -5.33 14.49 -10.07
C ALA A 64 -5.32 13.35 -9.02
N GLY A 65 -6.46 13.10 -8.36
CA GLY A 65 -6.58 12.01 -7.39
C GLY A 65 -6.22 10.64 -7.94
N THR A 66 -6.62 10.33 -9.18
CA THR A 66 -6.34 9.08 -9.86
C THR A 66 -4.85 8.87 -10.09
N ILE A 67 -4.12 9.93 -10.43
CA ILE A 67 -2.66 9.87 -10.59
C ILE A 67 -2.01 9.44 -9.27
N PHE A 68 -2.40 10.05 -8.15
CA PHE A 68 -1.86 9.67 -6.84
C PHE A 68 -2.26 8.24 -6.43
N GLY A 69 -3.49 7.82 -6.70
CA GLY A 69 -3.94 6.45 -6.44
C GLY A 69 -3.18 5.41 -7.25
N LEU A 70 -2.97 5.67 -8.55
CA LEU A 70 -2.17 4.81 -9.42
C LEU A 70 -0.71 4.77 -8.98
N LEU A 71 -0.10 5.92 -8.67
CA LEU A 71 1.28 5.98 -8.16
C LEU A 71 1.42 5.16 -6.88
N TYR A 72 0.50 5.30 -5.93
CA TYR A 72 0.50 4.50 -4.71
C TYR A 72 0.49 2.99 -5.01
N VAL A 73 -0.50 2.52 -5.77
CA VAL A 73 -0.67 1.09 -6.07
C VAL A 73 0.51 0.55 -6.87
N PHE A 74 0.99 1.30 -7.86
CA PHE A 74 2.11 0.92 -8.70
C PHE A 74 3.42 0.84 -7.90
N MET A 75 3.67 1.82 -7.03
CA MET A 75 4.85 1.80 -6.16
C MET A 75 4.82 0.58 -5.23
N GLN A 76 3.68 0.28 -4.63
CA GLN A 76 3.52 -0.91 -3.79
C GLN A 76 3.74 -2.20 -4.57
N LEU A 77 3.21 -2.31 -5.79
CA LEU A 77 3.44 -3.46 -6.67
C LEU A 77 4.94 -3.66 -6.95
N ILE A 78 5.64 -2.59 -7.34
CA ILE A 78 7.08 -2.63 -7.60
C ILE A 78 7.84 -3.05 -6.35
N THR A 79 7.57 -2.40 -5.21
CA THR A 79 8.27 -2.72 -3.97
C THR A 79 8.08 -4.17 -3.62
N MET A 80 6.84 -4.65 -3.47
CA MET A 80 6.57 -6.04 -3.10
C MET A 80 7.23 -7.05 -4.06
N THR A 81 7.31 -6.72 -5.36
CA THR A 81 8.02 -7.56 -6.35
C THR A 81 9.53 -7.58 -6.10
N ILE A 82 10.15 -6.43 -5.83
CA ILE A 82 11.56 -6.33 -5.44
C ILE A 82 11.81 -7.09 -4.12
N GLN A 83 10.93 -6.97 -3.13
CA GLN A 83 11.02 -7.69 -1.86
C GLN A 83 10.94 -9.20 -2.05
N ALA A 84 10.04 -9.69 -2.91
CA ALA A 84 9.98 -11.11 -3.24
C ALA A 84 11.27 -11.59 -3.91
N GLY A 85 11.79 -10.85 -4.90
CA GLY A 85 13.03 -11.17 -5.60
C GLY A 85 14.26 -11.17 -4.68
N HIS A 86 14.37 -10.16 -3.81
CA HIS A 86 15.44 -10.05 -2.82
C HIS A 86 15.43 -11.21 -1.84
N ASN A 87 14.26 -11.58 -1.30
CA ASN A 87 14.13 -12.72 -0.39
C ASN A 87 14.58 -14.04 -1.06
N ILE A 88 14.18 -14.30 -2.31
CA ILE A 88 14.62 -15.48 -3.07
C ILE A 88 16.13 -15.46 -3.27
N PHE A 89 16.68 -14.30 -3.63
CA PHE A 89 18.11 -14.13 -3.86
C PHE A 89 18.91 -14.39 -2.58
N VAL A 90 18.50 -13.81 -1.44
CA VAL A 90 19.13 -14.03 -0.14
C VAL A 90 19.11 -15.52 0.21
N ILE A 91 17.95 -16.19 0.17
CA ILE A 91 17.86 -17.62 0.50
C ILE A 91 18.81 -18.47 -0.36
N LYS A 92 18.88 -18.18 -1.67
CA LYS A 92 19.79 -18.89 -2.58
C LYS A 92 21.27 -18.58 -2.29
N GLN A 93 21.61 -17.36 -1.90
CA GLN A 93 22.99 -16.95 -1.67
C GLN A 93 23.50 -17.32 -0.27
N THR A 94 22.68 -17.25 0.77
CA THR A 94 23.02 -17.71 2.13
C THR A 94 23.32 -19.20 2.15
N SER A 95 22.72 -19.99 1.25
CA SER A 95 23.08 -21.40 1.07
C SER A 95 24.52 -21.61 0.52
N ARG A 96 25.15 -20.56 0.00
CA ARG A 96 26.49 -20.57 -0.60
C ARG A 96 27.53 -19.82 0.23
N ASP A 97 27.13 -18.75 0.94
CA ASP A 97 28.02 -17.96 1.80
C ASP A 97 27.23 -17.33 2.97
N ALA A 98 27.55 -17.73 4.20
CA ALA A 98 26.88 -17.27 5.41
C ALA A 98 27.22 -15.80 5.78
N THR A 99 28.28 -15.22 5.22
CA THR A 99 28.72 -13.84 5.53
C THR A 99 28.01 -12.77 4.71
N PHE A 100 27.23 -13.16 3.69
CA PHE A 100 26.57 -12.27 2.72
C PHE A 100 25.38 -11.47 3.28
N ASN A 101 24.82 -11.87 4.42
CA ASN A 101 23.51 -11.39 4.88
C ASN A 101 23.51 -9.88 5.24
N ALA A 102 24.56 -9.37 5.89
CA ALA A 102 24.56 -8.00 6.40
C ALA A 102 24.55 -6.92 5.30
N THR A 103 25.30 -7.15 4.21
CA THR A 103 25.35 -6.21 3.07
C THR A 103 24.06 -6.25 2.25
N SER A 104 23.47 -7.44 2.11
CA SER A 104 22.22 -7.64 1.39
C SER A 104 21.04 -6.94 2.08
N ASP A 105 20.95 -7.05 3.40
CA ASP A 105 19.88 -6.43 4.19
C ASP A 105 19.97 -4.90 4.19
N PHE A 106 21.19 -4.36 4.20
CA PHE A 106 21.41 -2.91 4.13
C PHE A 106 20.95 -2.33 2.78
N LEU A 107 21.33 -2.96 1.67
CA LEU A 107 20.96 -2.51 0.33
C LEU A 107 19.43 -2.53 0.14
N PHE A 108 18.78 -3.56 0.66
CA PHE A 108 17.34 -3.71 0.59
C PHE A 108 16.59 -2.68 1.45
N ALA A 109 17.06 -2.44 2.67
CA ALA A 109 16.49 -1.44 3.55
C ALA A 109 16.58 -0.02 2.96
N ALA A 110 17.67 0.30 2.26
CA ALA A 110 17.88 1.60 1.63
C ALA A 110 16.92 1.87 0.46
N ILE A 111 16.46 0.84 -0.25
CA ILE A 111 15.58 0.99 -1.42
C ILE A 111 14.12 0.85 -1.02
N SER A 112 13.78 -0.14 -0.20
CA SER A 112 12.38 -0.52 0.03
C SER A 112 11.64 0.42 1.00
N LYS A 113 12.27 0.76 2.13
CA LYS A 113 11.60 1.48 3.21
C LYS A 113 11.22 2.93 2.83
N PRO A 114 12.12 3.72 2.20
CA PRO A 114 11.77 5.07 1.78
C PRO A 114 10.67 5.05 0.72
N PHE A 115 10.70 4.08 -0.19
CA PHE A 115 9.74 3.96 -1.28
C PHE A 115 8.34 3.61 -0.78
N GLU A 116 8.22 2.68 0.17
CA GLU A 116 6.94 2.37 0.83
C GLU A 116 6.39 3.57 1.61
N ALA A 117 7.25 4.32 2.31
CA ALA A 117 6.83 5.50 3.05
C ALA A 117 6.28 6.58 2.10
N ILE A 118 6.98 6.85 0.99
CA ILE A 118 6.51 7.79 -0.05
C ILE A 118 5.20 7.31 -0.68
N ALA A 119 5.08 6.01 -0.98
CA ALA A 119 3.84 5.45 -1.51
C ALA A 119 2.66 5.72 -0.57
N ASN A 120 2.84 5.58 0.75
CA ASN A 120 1.79 5.90 1.72
C ASN A 120 1.47 7.40 1.79
N VAL A 121 2.42 8.30 1.52
CA VAL A 121 2.12 9.72 1.33
C VAL A 121 1.18 9.93 0.14
N PHE A 122 1.45 9.29 -1.00
CA PHE A 122 0.56 9.35 -2.16
C PHE A 122 -0.82 8.75 -1.88
N LYS A 123 -0.91 7.69 -1.08
CA LYS A 123 -2.19 7.14 -0.59
C LYS A 123 -3.00 8.16 0.21
N SER A 124 -2.37 8.90 1.12
CA SER A 124 -3.06 9.93 1.90
C SER A 124 -3.49 11.12 1.03
N ILE A 125 -2.67 11.53 0.05
CA ILE A 125 -3.06 12.56 -0.93
C ILE A 125 -4.24 12.08 -1.77
N TRP A 126 -4.20 10.84 -2.27
CA TRP A 126 -5.32 10.24 -3.00
C TRP A 126 -6.60 10.22 -2.15
N SER A 127 -6.49 9.85 -0.88
CA SER A 127 -7.61 9.87 0.06
C SER A 127 -8.18 11.29 0.24
N LEU A 128 -7.35 12.33 0.27
CA LEU A 128 -7.83 13.71 0.31
C LEU A 128 -8.69 14.05 -0.92
N PHE A 129 -8.21 13.71 -2.11
CA PHE A 129 -8.95 13.92 -3.36
C PHE A 129 -10.28 13.15 -3.40
N LEU A 130 -10.27 11.89 -2.95
CA LEU A 130 -11.49 11.09 -2.80
C LEU A 130 -12.46 11.71 -1.79
N GLY A 131 -11.96 12.23 -0.67
CA GLY A 131 -12.78 12.91 0.34
C GLY A 131 -13.51 14.13 -0.24
N ILE A 132 -12.81 14.95 -1.02
CA ILE A 132 -13.42 16.12 -1.68
C ILE A 132 -14.46 15.67 -2.71
N ALA A 133 -14.15 14.66 -3.53
CA ALA A 133 -15.07 14.16 -4.54
C ALA A 133 -16.34 13.57 -3.92
N PHE A 134 -16.21 12.70 -2.92
CA PHE A 134 -17.37 12.15 -2.19
C PHE A 134 -18.19 13.25 -1.52
N TRP A 135 -17.54 14.27 -0.97
CA TRP A 135 -18.26 15.40 -0.38
C TRP A 135 -19.11 16.15 -1.42
N GLN A 136 -18.55 16.40 -2.61
CA GLN A 136 -19.27 17.06 -3.71
C GLN A 136 -20.43 16.21 -4.24
N SER A 137 -20.31 14.89 -4.21
CA SER A 137 -21.36 13.95 -4.63
C SER A 137 -22.43 13.69 -3.56
N GLY A 138 -22.32 14.28 -2.35
CA GLY A 138 -23.26 14.06 -1.25
C GLY A 138 -22.99 12.82 -0.39
N GLU A 139 -21.91 12.10 -0.66
CA GLU A 139 -21.51 10.86 0.01
C GLU A 139 -20.74 11.14 1.31
N HIS A 140 -21.40 11.84 2.25
CA HIS A 140 -20.75 12.40 3.44
C HIS A 140 -20.08 11.36 4.35
N VAL A 141 -20.62 10.14 4.41
CA VAL A 141 -20.03 9.05 5.21
C VAL A 141 -18.68 8.63 4.61
N PHE A 142 -18.64 8.37 3.30
CA PHE A 142 -17.40 8.00 2.61
C PHE A 142 -16.39 9.16 2.61
N ALA A 143 -16.86 10.39 2.41
CA ALA A 143 -16.02 11.59 2.50
C ALA A 143 -15.33 11.68 3.87
N SER A 144 -16.07 11.46 4.96
CA SER A 144 -15.55 11.51 6.33
C SER A 144 -14.43 10.50 6.57
N PHE A 145 -14.61 9.25 6.12
CA PHE A 145 -13.55 8.24 6.21
C PHE A 145 -12.33 8.60 5.38
N MET A 146 -12.51 9.11 4.16
CA MET A 146 -11.40 9.51 3.29
C MET A 146 -10.61 10.68 3.89
N PHE A 147 -11.28 11.66 4.50
CA PHE A 147 -10.59 12.72 5.22
C PHE A 147 -9.82 12.19 6.43
N LEU A 148 -10.37 11.24 7.19
CA LEU A 148 -9.64 10.59 8.29
C LEU A 148 -8.34 9.90 7.80
N PHE A 149 -8.39 9.16 6.70
CA PHE A 149 -7.18 8.58 6.10
C PHE A 149 -6.19 9.64 5.59
N SER A 150 -6.70 10.76 5.07
CA SER A 150 -5.84 11.85 4.58
C SER A 150 -5.01 12.50 5.70
N LEU A 151 -5.51 12.54 6.95
CA LEU A 151 -4.78 13.08 8.09
C LEU A 151 -3.49 12.31 8.39
N LEU A 152 -3.40 11.05 7.98
CA LEU A 152 -2.20 10.22 8.13
C LEU A 152 -1.03 10.69 7.25
N ILE A 153 -1.25 11.67 6.36
CA ILE A 153 -0.17 12.27 5.56
C ILE A 153 0.97 12.79 6.43
N ILE A 154 0.68 13.36 7.60
CA ILE A 154 1.69 13.89 8.53
C ILE A 154 2.56 12.73 9.05
N TYR A 155 1.93 11.62 9.44
CA TYR A 155 2.62 10.42 9.92
C TYR A 155 3.50 9.82 8.82
N TYR A 156 2.96 9.63 7.62
CA TYR A 156 3.70 9.03 6.51
C TYR A 156 4.80 9.93 5.96
N PHE A 157 4.59 11.24 5.95
CA PHE A 157 5.62 12.19 5.55
C PHE A 157 6.78 12.20 6.55
N ALA A 158 6.49 12.21 7.85
CA ALA A 158 7.53 12.11 8.88
C ALA A 158 8.34 10.80 8.75
N LEU A 159 7.68 9.67 8.47
CA LEU A 159 8.35 8.41 8.17
C LEU A 159 9.21 8.49 6.91
N ALA A 160 8.70 9.04 5.82
CA ALA A 160 9.43 9.16 4.57
C ALA A 160 10.71 10.00 4.73
N VAL A 161 10.62 11.13 5.43
CA VAL A 161 11.78 11.96 5.76
C VAL A 161 12.76 11.19 6.62
N LYS A 162 12.28 10.52 7.68
CA LYS A 162 13.13 9.76 8.58
C LYS A 162 13.89 8.64 7.87
N GLU A 163 13.21 7.82 7.06
CA GLU A 163 13.84 6.70 6.34
C GLU A 163 14.78 7.19 5.22
N SER A 164 14.67 8.44 4.79
CA SER A 164 15.58 9.06 3.80
C SER A 164 16.82 9.70 4.43
N LEU A 165 16.89 9.83 5.76
CA LEU A 165 18.01 10.44 6.47
C LEU A 165 18.98 9.37 6.98
N LEU A 166 20.28 9.59 6.78
CA LEU A 166 21.35 8.76 7.37
C LEU A 166 21.39 8.88 8.90
N HIS A 167 21.05 10.05 9.43
CA HIS A 167 21.00 10.33 10.86
C HIS A 167 19.68 11.00 11.22
N SER A 168 18.78 10.25 11.86
CA SER A 168 17.51 10.78 12.37
C SER A 168 17.77 11.71 13.56
N ASN A 169 17.13 12.90 13.55
CA ASN A 169 17.07 13.74 14.76
C ASN A 169 16.20 13.08 15.85
N THR A 170 16.26 13.62 17.07
CA THR A 170 15.52 13.11 18.26
C THR A 170 14.00 13.22 18.16
N VAL A 171 13.48 14.06 17.27
CA VAL A 171 12.04 14.23 17.05
C VAL A 171 11.52 13.15 16.09
N LEU A 172 12.19 12.95 14.96
CA LEU A 172 11.87 11.94 13.95
C LEU A 172 12.08 10.51 14.46
N SER A 173 13.00 10.31 15.40
CA SER A 173 13.22 8.98 16.00
C SER A 173 12.01 8.44 16.77
N LYS A 174 11.10 9.34 17.21
CA LYS A 174 9.84 8.97 17.86
C LYS A 174 8.83 8.36 16.88
N PHE A 175 8.91 8.70 15.59
CA PHE A 175 8.07 8.11 14.56
C PHE A 175 8.60 6.73 14.21
N LYS A 176 7.86 5.68 14.57
CA LYS A 176 8.18 4.29 14.25
C LYS A 176 7.16 3.76 13.26
N ASN A 177 7.65 3.09 12.23
CA ASN A 177 6.80 2.38 11.29
C ASN A 177 6.09 1.24 12.05
N ASN A 178 4.77 1.24 12.04
CA ASN A 178 3.96 0.16 12.59
C ASN A 178 3.30 -0.58 11.42
N MET A 179 3.93 -1.69 11.01
CA MET A 179 3.47 -2.48 9.85
C MET A 179 2.04 -3.02 10.02
N ILE A 180 1.61 -3.31 11.24
CA ILE A 180 0.24 -3.77 11.51
C ILE A 180 -0.75 -2.63 11.24
N PHE A 181 -0.45 -1.44 11.77
CA PHE A 181 -1.28 -0.25 11.56
C PHE A 181 -1.39 0.11 10.07
N THR A 182 -0.26 0.19 9.35
CA THR A 182 -0.24 0.54 7.93
C THR A 182 -1.02 -0.48 7.08
N ASN A 183 -0.88 -1.78 7.36
CA ASN A 183 -1.62 -2.82 6.64
C ASN A 183 -3.11 -2.80 6.95
N LEU A 184 -3.50 -2.61 8.22
CA LEU A 184 -4.90 -2.52 8.62
C LEU A 184 -5.58 -1.31 7.97
N GLU A 185 -4.93 -0.15 8.00
CA GLU A 185 -5.41 1.05 7.33
C GLU A 185 -5.59 0.83 5.82
N THR A 186 -4.60 0.23 5.14
CA THR A 186 -4.73 -0.12 3.72
C THR A 186 -5.89 -1.08 3.49
N LEU A 187 -6.07 -2.11 4.33
CA LEU A 187 -7.20 -3.02 4.23
C LEU A 187 -8.54 -2.27 4.35
N LEU A 188 -8.69 -1.42 5.37
CA LEU A 188 -9.91 -0.64 5.60
C LEU A 188 -10.21 0.32 4.45
N LEU A 189 -9.19 1.00 3.92
CA LEU A 189 -9.32 1.86 2.74
C LEU A 189 -9.89 1.09 1.56
N PHE A 190 -9.29 -0.06 1.20
CA PHE A 190 -9.76 -0.84 0.06
C PHE A 190 -11.11 -1.52 0.31
N ILE A 191 -11.45 -1.90 1.54
CA ILE A 191 -12.81 -2.37 1.89
C ILE A 191 -13.82 -1.26 1.60
N LEU A 192 -13.57 -0.04 2.08
CA LEU A 192 -14.49 1.08 1.91
C LEU A 192 -14.68 1.43 0.43
N LEU A 193 -13.59 1.55 -0.32
CA LEU A 193 -13.65 1.89 -1.75
C LEU A 193 -14.31 0.78 -2.58
N THR A 194 -13.99 -0.48 -2.30
CA THR A 194 -14.61 -1.63 -2.99
C THR A 194 -16.09 -1.72 -2.68
N THR A 195 -16.46 -1.54 -1.42
CA THR A 195 -17.87 -1.54 -0.98
C THR A 195 -18.63 -0.40 -1.63
N TYR A 196 -18.07 0.81 -1.64
CA TYR A 196 -18.67 1.97 -2.28
C TYR A 196 -19.02 1.68 -3.73
N ILE A 197 -18.03 1.28 -4.53
CA ILE A 197 -18.24 1.04 -5.96
C ILE A 197 -19.15 -0.17 -6.21
N THR A 198 -19.20 -1.15 -5.29
CA THR A 198 -20.11 -2.31 -5.42
C THR A 198 -21.57 -1.93 -5.16
N LEU A 199 -21.83 -1.08 -4.16
CA LEU A 199 -23.20 -0.66 -3.80
C LEU A 199 -23.85 0.25 -4.84
N HIS A 200 -23.02 0.87 -5.67
CA HIS A 200 -23.40 1.93 -6.58
C HIS A 200 -23.29 1.52 -8.06
N LEU A 201 -23.00 0.25 -8.31
CA LEU A 201 -22.98 -0.41 -9.63
C LEU A 201 -24.32 -1.07 -9.95
#